data_AF-A0AAV9ZV35-F1
#
_entry.id   AF-A0AAV9ZV35-F1
#
_cell.length_a   1.000
_cell.length_b   1.000
_cell.length_c   1.000
_cell.angle_alpha   90.00
_cell.angle_beta   90.00
_cell.angle_gamma   90.00
#
_symmetry.space_group_name_H-M   'P 1'
#
loop_
_entity.id
_entity.type
_entity.pdbx_description
1 polymer ?
#
loop_
_entity_poly.entity_id
_entity_poly.type
_entity_poly.pdbx_seq_one_letter_code
_entity_poly.pdbx_strand_id
1 'polypeptide(L)'
;MILVTMPAADDGPSYDEEFYEFVPPPPDVQHERLGALRQLTAAGIPCALWGEDALQFVHRVATSLFDQQILVPDDLLVSAASVLQNECWVPSAHNPGDLAMERWEPGRGGTVPWPKAIRLAHKDLPPEDMVEPTYIMHPLPSHVLLLPQSYYGIDLRNHGRRLRSMVPPLPPSNAGILVPEFHTFLEGLIHFLIHPPVLHEGGMMKHTIHLRYLCSWRVQYDPRNQPAPGELLPEEEKILDELETEDARWYMNRRFMTRKPFWTDAFEEYKQLKLDAARKSNLGMNSLHALNCVVNNSAAVLPQFTVSHLGSGDS
;
A
#
# COMPACT_ATOMS: atom_id res chain seq x y z
N MET A 1 -10.64 3.95 -22.08
CA MET A 1 -11.62 3.63 -21.01
C MET A 1 -12.54 2.54 -21.55
N ILE A 2 -12.22 1.26 -21.32
CA ILE A 2 -13.26 0.21 -21.42
C ILE A 2 -14.07 0.37 -20.14
N LEU A 3 -15.12 1.18 -20.22
CA LEU A 3 -16.25 0.99 -19.31
C LEU A 3 -16.69 -0.45 -19.55
N VAL A 4 -16.48 -1.32 -18.56
CA VAL A 4 -17.39 -2.44 -18.41
C VAL A 4 -18.70 -1.81 -17.95
N THR A 5 -19.50 -1.34 -18.91
CA THR A 5 -20.90 -1.02 -18.68
C THR A 5 -21.54 -2.31 -18.21
N MET A 6 -22.02 -2.33 -16.97
CA MET A 6 -22.93 -3.38 -16.54
C MET A 6 -24.16 -3.32 -17.45
N PRO A 7 -24.49 -4.40 -18.18
CA PRO A 7 -25.73 -4.43 -18.93
C PRO A 7 -26.90 -4.32 -17.95
N ALA A 8 -27.92 -3.56 -18.36
CA ALA A 8 -29.17 -3.47 -17.63
C ALA A 8 -29.77 -4.85 -17.43
N ALA A 9 -30.41 -5.05 -16.27
CA ALA A 9 -31.03 -6.30 -15.85
C ALA A 9 -31.97 -6.85 -16.95
N ASP A 10 -31.55 -7.96 -17.54
CA ASP A 10 -32.40 -8.88 -18.29
C ASP A 10 -32.24 -10.24 -17.61
N ASP A 11 -33.33 -10.97 -17.42
CA ASP A 11 -33.46 -12.17 -16.58
C ASP A 11 -32.76 -13.42 -17.19
N GLY A 12 -31.46 -13.29 -17.45
CA GLY A 12 -30.54 -14.36 -17.87
C GLY A 12 -29.83 -15.03 -16.69
N PRO A 13 -29.13 -16.16 -16.93
CA PRO A 13 -28.56 -17.01 -15.88
C PRO A 13 -27.64 -16.23 -14.93
N SER A 14 -27.58 -16.62 -13.67
CA SER A 14 -26.93 -15.87 -12.59
C SER A 14 -25.43 -15.62 -12.85
N TYR A 15 -25.13 -14.49 -13.49
CA TYR A 15 -23.79 -13.98 -13.77
C TYR A 15 -22.96 -13.58 -12.53
N ASP A 16 -23.47 -13.79 -11.31
CA ASP A 16 -22.86 -13.26 -10.10
C ASP A 16 -21.72 -14.14 -9.55
N GLU A 17 -21.74 -15.45 -9.78
CA GLU A 17 -20.67 -16.36 -9.33
C GLU A 17 -19.42 -16.28 -10.25
N GLU A 18 -19.61 -16.10 -11.56
CA GLU A 18 -18.50 -16.11 -12.54
C GLU A 18 -17.52 -14.93 -12.39
N PHE A 19 -17.93 -13.81 -11.78
CA PHE A 19 -17.08 -12.61 -11.68
C PHE A 19 -15.84 -12.83 -10.80
N TYR A 20 -15.95 -13.65 -9.76
CA TYR A 20 -14.87 -13.93 -8.80
C TYR A 20 -14.12 -15.25 -9.06
N GLU A 21 -14.40 -15.93 -10.18
CA GLU A 21 -13.78 -17.22 -10.55
C GLU A 21 -12.44 -17.08 -11.31
N PHE A 22 -11.76 -15.93 -11.18
CA PHE A 22 -10.50 -15.72 -11.87
C PHE A 22 -9.41 -16.71 -11.41
N VAL A 23 -8.79 -17.33 -12.40
CA VAL A 23 -7.62 -18.18 -12.22
C VAL A 23 -6.40 -17.40 -12.69
N PRO A 24 -5.36 -17.23 -11.84
CA PRO A 24 -4.14 -16.55 -12.26
C PRO A 24 -3.46 -17.32 -13.40
N PRO A 25 -2.58 -16.67 -14.18
CA PRO A 25 -1.83 -17.35 -15.23
C PRO A 25 -1.09 -18.59 -14.70
N PRO A 26 -0.87 -19.61 -15.54
CA PRO A 26 -0.10 -20.79 -15.16
C PRO A 26 1.29 -20.47 -14.57
N PRO A 27 1.86 -21.33 -13.69
CA PRO A 27 3.14 -21.08 -13.03
C PRO A 27 4.33 -20.80 -13.96
N ASP A 28 4.36 -21.39 -15.16
CA ASP A 28 5.35 -21.14 -16.20
C ASP A 28 5.24 -19.72 -16.77
N VAL A 29 4.03 -19.24 -17.04
CA VAL A 29 3.78 -17.85 -17.48
C VAL A 29 4.18 -16.85 -16.40
N GLN A 30 3.80 -17.11 -15.14
CA GLN A 30 4.24 -16.29 -14.01
C GLN A 30 5.77 -16.31 -13.88
N HIS A 31 6.38 -17.49 -14.03
CA HIS A 31 7.82 -17.64 -13.98
C HIS A 31 8.52 -16.80 -15.05
N GLU A 32 8.11 -16.87 -16.31
CA GLU A 32 8.72 -16.07 -17.38
C GLU A 32 8.64 -14.57 -17.07
N ARG A 33 7.48 -14.09 -16.62
CA ARG A 33 7.25 -12.68 -16.31
C ARG A 33 8.09 -12.15 -15.14
N LEU A 34 8.47 -12.99 -14.18
CA LEU A 34 9.26 -12.60 -13.00
C LEU A 34 10.78 -12.49 -13.26
N GLY A 35 11.21 -12.46 -14.53
CA GLY A 35 12.63 -12.41 -14.92
C GLY A 35 13.43 -11.28 -14.27
N ALA A 36 12.88 -10.06 -14.22
CA ALA A 36 13.58 -8.92 -13.64
C ALA A 36 13.80 -9.09 -12.12
N LEU A 37 12.80 -9.59 -11.37
CA LEU A 37 12.96 -9.85 -9.93
C LEU A 37 14.01 -10.96 -9.66
N ARG A 38 14.09 -11.97 -10.53
CA ARG A 38 15.15 -12.98 -10.44
C ARG A 38 16.54 -12.39 -10.66
N GLN A 39 16.72 -11.49 -11.62
CA GLN A 39 17.99 -10.80 -11.82
C GLN A 39 18.41 -9.98 -10.59
N LEU A 40 17.47 -9.22 -10.00
CA LEU A 40 17.72 -8.43 -8.79
C LEU A 40 18.10 -9.31 -7.60
N THR A 41 17.35 -10.38 -7.36
CA THR A 41 17.61 -11.31 -6.25
C THR A 41 18.93 -12.07 -6.44
N ALA A 42 19.28 -12.46 -7.68
CA ALA A 42 20.58 -13.05 -7.99
C ALA A 42 21.75 -12.08 -7.73
N ALA A 43 21.52 -10.78 -7.89
CA ALA A 43 22.49 -9.73 -7.55
C ALA A 43 22.50 -9.37 -6.05
N GLY A 44 21.72 -10.06 -5.21
CA GLY A 44 21.63 -9.79 -3.78
C GLY A 44 20.86 -8.51 -3.42
N ILE A 45 20.06 -7.97 -4.33
CA ILE A 45 19.23 -6.80 -4.10
C ILE A 45 17.88 -7.26 -3.54
N PRO A 46 17.50 -6.85 -2.31
CA PRO A 46 16.17 -7.11 -1.79
C PRO A 46 15.11 -6.45 -2.68
N CYS A 47 14.08 -7.20 -3.08
CA CYS A 47 12.98 -6.66 -3.85
C CYS A 47 11.68 -7.42 -3.57
N ALA A 48 10.54 -6.76 -3.78
CA ALA A 48 9.23 -7.39 -3.72
C ALA A 48 8.40 -7.12 -4.98
N LEU A 49 7.59 -8.10 -5.38
CA LEU A 49 6.59 -7.92 -6.42
C LEU A 49 5.49 -6.97 -5.92
N TRP A 50 5.05 -6.05 -6.77
CA TRP A 50 4.05 -5.05 -6.42
C TRP A 50 3.05 -4.81 -7.56
N GLY A 51 2.04 -3.99 -7.29
CA GLY A 51 1.07 -3.53 -8.29
C GLY A 51 0.20 -4.66 -8.87
N GLU A 52 -0.02 -4.62 -10.18
CA GLU A 52 -0.91 -5.53 -10.89
C GLU A 52 -0.41 -6.99 -10.85
N ASP A 53 0.89 -7.23 -10.93
CA ASP A 53 1.44 -8.58 -10.83
C ASP A 53 1.19 -9.19 -9.44
N ALA A 54 1.32 -8.40 -8.37
CA ALA A 54 0.99 -8.85 -7.02
C ALA A 54 -0.52 -9.11 -6.85
N LEU A 55 -1.37 -8.19 -7.34
CA LEU A 55 -2.82 -8.37 -7.37
C LEU A 55 -3.22 -9.67 -8.06
N GLN A 56 -2.66 -9.92 -9.24
CA GLN A 56 -3.06 -11.06 -10.06
C GLN A 56 -2.48 -12.39 -9.54
N PHE A 57 -1.17 -12.44 -9.25
CA PHE A 57 -0.49 -13.70 -8.93
C PHE A 57 -0.68 -14.13 -7.47
N VAL A 58 -0.70 -13.15 -6.56
CA VAL A 58 -0.70 -13.41 -5.11
C VAL A 58 -2.12 -13.35 -4.57
N HIS A 59 -2.88 -12.33 -4.98
CA HIS A 59 -4.22 -12.08 -4.45
C HIS A 59 -5.35 -12.55 -5.39
N ARG A 60 -5.01 -13.16 -6.54
CA ARG A 60 -5.95 -13.73 -7.52
C ARG A 60 -7.03 -12.75 -7.96
N VAL A 61 -6.65 -11.49 -8.12
CA VAL A 61 -7.52 -10.43 -8.61
C VAL A 61 -7.41 -10.35 -10.12
N ALA A 62 -8.54 -10.37 -10.83
CA ALA A 62 -8.54 -10.15 -12.28
C ALA A 62 -8.13 -8.70 -12.61
N THR A 63 -6.90 -8.52 -13.06
CA THR A 63 -6.38 -7.24 -13.56
C THR A 63 -5.74 -7.43 -14.93
N SER A 64 -5.59 -6.34 -15.68
CA SER A 64 -4.68 -6.32 -16.82
C SER A 64 -3.23 -6.29 -16.34
N LEU A 65 -2.36 -7.06 -17.00
CA LEU A 65 -0.93 -7.08 -16.74
C LEU A 65 -0.23 -6.01 -17.57
N PHE A 66 0.07 -4.86 -16.94
CA PHE A 66 0.78 -3.74 -17.58
C PHE A 66 2.30 -3.82 -17.30
N ASP A 67 2.91 -2.70 -16.99
CA ASP A 67 4.29 -2.60 -16.53
C ASP A 67 4.48 -3.39 -15.22
N GLN A 68 5.60 -4.10 -15.09
CA GLN A 68 5.92 -4.84 -13.86
C GLN A 68 6.42 -3.87 -12.79
N GLN A 69 5.72 -3.83 -11.66
CA GLN A 69 6.09 -2.96 -10.53
C GLN A 69 6.89 -3.75 -9.48
N ILE A 70 8.03 -3.19 -9.08
CA ILE A 70 8.95 -3.84 -8.14
C ILE A 70 9.32 -2.84 -7.05
N LEU A 71 9.10 -3.22 -5.78
CA LEU A 71 9.62 -2.44 -4.66
C LEU A 71 11.09 -2.74 -4.45
N VAL A 72 11.90 -1.70 -4.21
CA VAL A 72 13.34 -1.78 -3.91
C VAL A 72 13.66 -0.83 -2.76
N PRO A 73 14.65 -1.15 -1.88
CA PRO A 73 15.13 -0.19 -0.90
C PRO A 73 15.57 1.12 -1.57
N ASP A 74 15.19 2.25 -0.98
CA ASP A 74 15.42 3.58 -1.56
C ASP A 74 16.89 3.82 -1.95
N ASP A 75 17.81 3.37 -1.11
CA ASP A 75 19.26 3.52 -1.30
C ASP A 75 19.84 2.59 -2.37
N LEU A 76 19.08 1.59 -2.83
CA LEU A 76 19.50 0.63 -3.85
C LEU A 76 18.81 0.82 -5.20
N LEU A 77 17.94 1.83 -5.36
CA LEU A 77 17.19 2.06 -6.62
C LEU A 77 18.08 2.16 -7.86
N VAL A 78 19.14 2.97 -7.79
CA VAL A 78 20.06 3.16 -8.91
C VAL A 78 20.85 1.88 -9.20
N SER A 79 21.30 1.18 -8.16
CA SER A 79 21.99 -0.10 -8.30
C SER A 79 21.09 -1.16 -8.93
N ALA A 80 19.83 -1.24 -8.52
CA ALA A 80 18.84 -2.14 -9.10
C ALA A 80 18.59 -1.84 -10.58
N ALA A 81 18.46 -0.57 -10.94
CA ALA A 81 18.33 -0.16 -12.33
C ALA A 81 19.57 -0.55 -13.15
N SER A 82 20.78 -0.40 -12.58
CA SER A 82 22.02 -0.79 -13.25
C SER A 82 22.12 -2.30 -13.46
N VAL A 83 21.66 -3.12 -12.50
CA VAL A 83 21.64 -4.58 -12.63
C VAL A 83 20.75 -5.00 -13.80
N LEU A 84 19.53 -4.47 -13.89
CA LEU A 84 18.60 -4.80 -14.97
C LEU A 84 19.12 -4.33 -16.35
N GLN A 85 19.81 -3.20 -16.39
CA GLN A 85 20.37 -2.66 -17.63
C GLN A 85 21.51 -3.49 -18.23
N ASN A 86 22.14 -4.36 -17.45
CA ASN A 86 23.20 -5.23 -17.96
C ASN A 86 22.68 -6.35 -18.88
N GLU A 87 21.36 -6.55 -19.00
CA GLU A 87 20.77 -7.62 -19.81
C GLU A 87 19.80 -7.13 -20.91
N CYS A 88 18.54 -6.94 -20.53
CA CYS A 88 17.44 -6.77 -21.49
C CYS A 88 16.67 -5.46 -21.31
N TRP A 89 17.08 -4.61 -20.37
CA TRP A 89 16.37 -3.40 -20.00
C TRP A 89 17.18 -2.16 -20.39
N VAL A 90 16.51 -1.13 -20.88
CA VAL A 90 17.13 0.17 -21.22
C VAL A 90 16.33 1.30 -20.56
N PRO A 91 16.95 2.45 -20.25
CA PRO A 91 16.22 3.62 -19.76
C PRO A 91 15.05 3.98 -20.68
N SER A 92 13.86 4.13 -20.09
CA SER A 92 12.66 4.57 -20.82
C SER A 92 12.80 6.06 -21.20
N ALA A 93 12.37 6.42 -22.42
CA ALA A 93 12.26 7.82 -22.84
C ALA A 93 11.16 8.58 -22.09
N HIS A 94 10.16 7.84 -21.59
CA HIS A 94 9.03 8.35 -20.83
C HIS A 94 9.26 8.27 -19.33
N ASN A 95 8.67 9.21 -18.59
CA ASN A 95 8.81 9.29 -17.15
C ASN A 95 8.10 8.11 -16.45
N PRO A 96 8.46 7.79 -15.19
CA PRO A 96 7.80 6.76 -14.39
C PRO A 96 6.30 6.97 -14.18
N GLY A 97 5.82 8.21 -14.31
CA GLY A 97 4.39 8.55 -14.29
C GLY A 97 3.66 8.15 -15.57
N ASP A 98 4.34 8.13 -16.73
CA ASP A 98 3.76 7.90 -18.05
C ASP A 98 3.42 6.40 -18.30
N LEU A 99 2.72 5.79 -17.35
CA LEU A 99 2.03 4.52 -17.53
C LEU A 99 1.05 4.64 -18.70
N ALA A 100 0.71 3.52 -19.33
CA ALA A 100 -0.24 3.48 -20.45
C ALA A 100 -1.59 4.18 -20.16
N MET A 101 -1.96 4.34 -18.90
CA MET A 101 -3.14 5.09 -18.43
C MET A 101 -2.94 6.61 -18.39
N GLU A 102 -1.73 7.11 -18.08
CA GLU A 102 -1.45 8.56 -18.01
C GLU A 102 -1.20 9.18 -19.39
N ARG A 103 -0.90 8.34 -20.40
CA ARG A 103 -0.80 8.75 -21.82
C ARG A 103 -2.10 9.38 -22.37
N TRP A 104 -3.22 9.21 -21.68
CA TRP A 104 -4.54 9.73 -22.08
C TRP A 104 -4.82 11.17 -21.63
N GLU A 105 -3.95 11.80 -20.82
CA GLU A 105 -4.04 13.22 -20.49
C GLU A 105 -2.71 13.97 -20.70
N PRO A 106 -2.32 14.24 -21.97
CA PRO A 106 -1.16 15.05 -22.27
C PRO A 106 -1.49 16.51 -21.96
N GLY A 107 -1.33 16.97 -20.71
CA GLY A 107 -1.67 18.36 -20.41
C GLY A 107 -1.35 18.96 -19.04
N ARG A 108 -1.05 18.19 -17.99
CA ARG A 108 -0.82 18.77 -16.66
C ARG A 108 0.62 18.65 -16.20
N GLY A 109 1.44 19.58 -16.69
CA GLY A 109 2.65 20.09 -16.03
C GLY A 109 3.43 19.15 -15.10
N GLY A 110 4.25 18.26 -15.67
CA GLY A 110 5.60 17.95 -15.17
C GLY A 110 5.79 17.25 -13.83
N THR A 111 4.75 16.94 -13.06
CA THR A 111 4.87 16.18 -11.82
C THR A 111 4.39 14.76 -12.00
N VAL A 112 5.20 13.77 -11.64
CA VAL A 112 4.83 12.35 -11.69
C VAL A 112 4.48 11.83 -10.30
N PRO A 113 3.56 10.86 -10.18
CA PRO A 113 3.15 10.30 -8.89
C PRO A 113 4.28 9.58 -8.14
N TRP A 114 5.35 9.18 -8.84
CA TRP A 114 6.53 8.55 -8.26
C TRP A 114 7.82 9.27 -8.69
N PRO A 115 8.17 10.42 -8.08
CA PRO A 115 9.26 11.27 -8.56
C PRO A 115 10.66 10.63 -8.47
N LYS A 116 10.85 9.61 -7.62
CA LYS A 116 12.12 8.89 -7.48
C LYS A 116 12.11 7.50 -8.13
N ALA A 117 10.99 7.08 -8.73
CA ALA A 117 10.94 5.79 -9.39
C ALA A 117 11.81 5.80 -10.65
N ILE A 118 12.24 4.61 -11.06
CA ILE A 118 13.00 4.41 -12.30
C ILE A 118 12.19 3.48 -13.20
N ARG A 119 11.92 3.94 -14.43
CA ARG A 119 11.22 3.15 -15.45
C ARG A 119 12.22 2.68 -16.50
N LEU A 120 12.21 1.38 -16.78
CA LEU A 120 13.03 0.76 -17.79
C LEU A 120 12.14 0.08 -18.83
N ALA A 121 12.52 0.18 -20.11
CA ALA A 121 11.86 -0.46 -21.24
C ALA A 121 12.61 -1.74 -21.64
N HIS A 122 11.89 -2.75 -22.11
CA HIS A 122 12.52 -3.93 -22.68
C HIS A 122 13.19 -3.57 -24.02
N LYS A 123 14.42 -4.02 -24.26
CA LYS A 123 15.23 -3.65 -25.45
C LYS A 123 14.61 -4.09 -26.78
N ASP A 124 13.80 -5.13 -26.75
CA ASP A 124 13.13 -5.68 -27.94
C ASP A 124 11.80 -4.96 -28.24
N LEU A 125 11.44 -3.92 -27.49
CA LEU A 125 10.29 -3.11 -27.83
C LEU A 125 10.54 -2.36 -29.14
N PRO A 126 9.54 -2.33 -30.05
CA PRO A 126 9.63 -1.51 -31.26
C PRO A 126 9.72 -0.02 -30.87
N PRO A 127 10.26 0.83 -31.77
CA PRO A 127 10.23 2.28 -31.61
C PRO A 127 8.83 2.78 -31.24
N GLU A 128 8.80 3.72 -30.31
CA GLU A 128 7.60 4.10 -29.57
C GLU A 128 6.53 4.81 -30.42
N ASP A 129 6.90 5.26 -31.62
CA ASP A 129 6.06 5.87 -32.65
C ASP A 129 5.26 4.86 -33.48
N MET A 130 5.46 3.55 -33.30
CA MET A 130 4.95 2.52 -34.22
C MET A 130 3.79 1.65 -33.71
N VAL A 131 3.42 1.61 -32.41
CA VAL A 131 2.46 0.57 -31.93
C VAL A 131 1.57 0.97 -30.74
N GLU A 132 0.32 0.45 -30.73
CA GLU A 132 -0.60 0.43 -29.58
C GLU A 132 -0.05 -0.40 -28.39
N PRO A 133 -0.35 -0.03 -27.13
CA PRO A 133 0.74 0.03 -26.15
C PRO A 133 0.96 -1.18 -25.23
N THR A 134 0.18 -2.27 -25.26
CA THR A 134 0.06 -3.09 -24.03
C THR A 134 0.22 -4.61 -24.13
N TYR A 135 0.45 -5.22 -25.30
CA TYR A 135 0.50 -6.70 -25.40
C TYR A 135 1.61 -7.28 -26.29
N ILE A 136 2.58 -6.46 -26.71
CA ILE A 136 3.58 -6.88 -27.70
C ILE A 136 4.49 -8.01 -27.19
N MET A 137 4.83 -7.98 -25.89
CA MET A 137 5.86 -8.85 -25.31
C MET A 137 5.31 -10.01 -24.49
N HIS A 138 4.00 -10.27 -24.50
CA HIS A 138 3.39 -11.27 -23.61
C HIS A 138 4.10 -12.63 -23.71
N PRO A 139 4.54 -13.24 -22.59
CA PRO A 139 4.19 -12.87 -21.20
C PRO A 139 5.15 -11.88 -20.50
N LEU A 140 6.23 -11.50 -21.16
CA LEU A 140 7.21 -10.56 -20.62
C LEU A 140 6.60 -9.15 -20.46
N PRO A 141 6.98 -8.42 -19.41
CA PRO A 141 6.56 -7.03 -19.27
C PRO A 141 7.25 -6.16 -20.32
N SER A 142 6.51 -5.25 -20.94
CA SER A 142 7.09 -4.23 -21.82
C SER A 142 8.01 -3.28 -21.04
N HIS A 143 7.63 -2.94 -19.80
CA HIS A 143 8.43 -2.09 -18.93
C HIS A 143 8.48 -2.63 -17.52
N VAL A 144 9.56 -2.27 -16.82
CA VAL A 144 9.72 -2.46 -15.38
C VAL A 144 9.74 -1.09 -14.71
N LEU A 145 8.99 -0.97 -13.62
CA LEU A 145 8.94 0.21 -12.76
C LEU A 145 9.54 -0.16 -11.40
N LEU A 146 10.72 0.39 -11.12
CA LEU A 146 11.38 0.29 -9.82
C LEU A 146 10.85 1.40 -8.91
N LEU A 147 10.17 0.99 -7.84
CA LEU A 147 9.51 1.86 -6.89
C LEU A 147 10.29 1.89 -5.56
N PRO A 148 10.54 3.06 -4.97
CA PRO A 148 11.07 3.15 -3.62
C PRO A 148 10.11 2.51 -2.61
N GLN A 149 10.61 1.61 -1.75
CA GLN A 149 9.79 0.96 -0.72
C GLN A 149 9.15 1.97 0.26
N SER A 150 9.82 3.11 0.51
CA SER A 150 9.35 4.15 1.42
C SER A 150 7.99 4.74 1.01
N TYR A 151 7.64 4.71 -0.27
CA TYR A 151 6.34 5.16 -0.75
C TYR A 151 5.16 4.34 -0.25
N TYR A 152 5.44 3.14 0.27
CA TYR A 152 4.45 2.18 0.73
C TYR A 152 4.61 1.84 2.22
N GLY A 153 5.53 2.49 2.94
CA GLY A 153 5.76 2.20 4.36
C GLY A 153 6.25 0.77 4.62
N ILE A 154 6.96 0.17 3.67
CA ILE A 154 7.47 -1.20 3.74
C ILE A 154 8.99 -1.17 3.91
N ASP A 155 9.51 -2.03 4.78
CA ASP A 155 10.95 -2.29 4.91
C ASP A 155 11.27 -3.69 4.39
N LEU A 156 11.86 -3.79 3.20
CA LEU A 156 12.25 -5.05 2.57
C LEU A 156 13.39 -5.75 3.31
N ARG A 157 14.18 -5.04 4.12
CA ARG A 157 15.28 -5.62 4.90
C ARG A 157 14.79 -6.17 6.25
N ASN A 158 13.70 -5.62 6.76
CA ASN A 158 13.10 -6.02 8.03
C ASN A 158 11.58 -6.23 7.87
N HIS A 159 11.23 -7.19 7.03
CA HIS A 159 9.83 -7.43 6.64
C HIS A 159 9.08 -8.38 7.58
N GLY A 160 9.77 -9.15 8.44
CA GLY A 160 9.14 -10.08 9.37
C GLY A 160 8.11 -10.99 8.67
N ARG A 161 6.88 -11.00 9.19
CA ARG A 161 5.74 -11.76 8.62
C ARG A 161 4.97 -11.05 7.49
N ARG A 162 5.34 -9.81 7.15
CA ARG A 162 4.59 -8.94 6.23
C ARG A 162 4.79 -9.32 4.77
N LEU A 163 5.95 -9.89 4.46
CA LEU A 163 6.29 -10.41 3.15
C LEU A 163 6.63 -11.90 3.25
N ARG A 164 6.27 -12.66 2.22
CA ARG A 164 6.58 -14.09 2.11
C ARG A 164 7.20 -14.42 0.75
N SER A 165 7.69 -15.64 0.60
CA SER A 165 8.13 -16.16 -0.71
C SER A 165 6.93 -16.60 -1.55
N MET A 166 7.06 -16.53 -2.89
CA MET A 166 6.08 -17.09 -3.85
C MET A 166 6.20 -18.60 -4.06
N VAL A 167 7.15 -19.26 -3.39
CA VAL A 167 7.40 -20.69 -3.52
C VAL A 167 6.85 -21.43 -2.31
N PRO A 168 6.05 -22.51 -2.49
CA PRO A 168 5.35 -22.95 -3.70
C PRO A 168 4.17 -22.02 -4.07
N PRO A 169 3.65 -22.01 -5.33
CA PRO A 169 3.75 -23.04 -6.38
C PRO A 169 4.82 -22.80 -7.45
N LEU A 170 5.56 -21.69 -7.40
CA LEU A 170 6.55 -21.38 -8.44
C LEU A 170 7.85 -22.21 -8.30
N PRO A 171 8.68 -22.31 -9.36
CA PRO A 171 9.98 -22.97 -9.28
C PRO A 171 10.90 -22.36 -8.19
N PRO A 172 11.79 -23.16 -7.55
CA PRO A 172 12.70 -22.69 -6.50
C PRO A 172 13.60 -21.51 -6.89
N SER A 173 13.84 -21.30 -8.18
CA SER A 173 14.55 -20.12 -8.70
C SER A 173 13.88 -18.78 -8.36
N ASN A 174 12.63 -18.81 -7.89
CA ASN A 174 11.88 -17.63 -7.44
C ASN A 174 11.87 -17.48 -5.92
N ALA A 175 12.58 -18.33 -5.16
CA ALA A 175 12.49 -18.36 -3.70
C ALA A 175 12.91 -17.02 -3.03
N GLY A 176 13.82 -16.27 -3.65
CA GLY A 176 14.25 -14.96 -3.17
C GLY A 176 13.28 -13.82 -3.46
N ILE A 177 12.24 -14.05 -4.27
CA ILE A 177 11.23 -13.04 -4.61
C ILE A 177 10.25 -12.91 -3.45
N LEU A 178 10.19 -11.72 -2.87
CA LEU A 178 9.24 -11.38 -1.81
C LEU A 178 7.90 -10.94 -2.41
N VAL A 179 6.81 -11.31 -1.75
CA VAL A 179 5.45 -10.83 -2.06
C VAL A 179 4.72 -10.40 -0.80
N PRO A 180 3.85 -9.39 -0.90
CA PRO A 180 3.09 -8.92 0.24
C PRO A 180 1.96 -9.89 0.61
N GLU A 181 1.76 -10.07 1.92
CA GLU A 181 0.49 -10.60 2.43
C GLU A 181 -0.65 -9.60 2.18
N PHE A 182 -1.89 -10.07 2.24
CA PHE A 182 -3.08 -9.25 1.94
C PHE A 182 -3.10 -7.92 2.71
N HIS A 183 -3.00 -7.99 4.04
CA HIS A 183 -2.99 -6.79 4.90
C HIS A 183 -1.81 -5.88 4.56
N THR A 184 -0.62 -6.44 4.30
CA THR A 184 0.57 -5.63 3.98
C THR A 184 0.42 -4.92 2.65
N PHE A 185 -0.17 -5.57 1.64
CA PHE A 185 -0.44 -4.93 0.35
C PHE A 185 -1.46 -3.80 0.52
N LEU A 186 -2.56 -4.08 1.22
CA LEU A 186 -3.62 -3.10 1.50
C LEU A 186 -3.09 -1.88 2.27
N GLU A 187 -2.30 -2.10 3.32
CA GLU A 187 -1.66 -1.04 4.10
C GLU A 187 -0.69 -0.20 3.27
N GLY A 188 0.09 -0.83 2.40
CA GLY A 188 1.00 -0.09 1.51
C GLY A 188 0.24 0.84 0.57
N LEU A 189 -0.85 0.37 -0.03
CA LEU A 189 -1.72 1.20 -0.88
C LEU A 189 -2.30 2.39 -0.09
N ILE A 190 -2.75 2.16 1.15
CA ILE A 190 -3.28 3.21 2.01
C ILE A 190 -2.18 4.19 2.45
N HIS A 191 -1.00 3.70 2.78
CA HIS A 191 0.15 4.52 3.12
C HIS A 191 0.49 5.49 1.99
N PHE A 192 0.52 5.01 0.75
CA PHE A 192 0.71 5.86 -0.42
C PHE A 192 -0.39 6.92 -0.55
N LEU A 193 -1.65 6.56 -0.31
CA LEU A 193 -2.78 7.48 -0.42
C LEU A 193 -2.77 8.57 0.66
N ILE A 194 -2.38 8.24 1.89
CA ILE A 194 -2.33 9.17 3.02
C ILE A 194 -1.05 10.04 2.96
N HIS A 195 0.06 9.45 2.53
CA HIS A 195 1.37 10.09 2.47
C HIS A 195 1.95 10.05 1.05
N PRO A 196 1.26 10.62 0.04
CA PRO A 196 1.75 10.56 -1.31
C PRO A 196 3.04 11.37 -1.43
N PRO A 197 4.06 10.88 -2.17
CA PRO A 197 5.30 11.61 -2.35
C PRO A 197 5.07 12.92 -3.11
N VAL A 198 4.08 12.93 -4.00
CA VAL A 198 3.54 14.11 -4.68
C VAL A 198 2.03 13.95 -4.76
N LEU A 199 1.29 15.02 -4.46
CA LEU A 199 -0.15 15.05 -4.68
C LEU A 199 -0.43 14.99 -6.19
N HIS A 200 -0.80 13.81 -6.67
CA HIS A 200 -1.01 13.53 -8.07
C HIS A 200 -2.27 12.69 -8.27
N GLU A 201 -3.24 13.22 -9.00
CA GLU A 201 -4.56 12.61 -9.17
C GLU A 201 -4.49 11.22 -9.81
N GLY A 202 -3.67 11.04 -10.86
CA GLY A 202 -3.46 9.75 -11.53
C GLY A 202 -2.94 8.65 -10.58
N GLY A 203 -1.83 8.92 -9.89
CA GLY A 203 -1.34 8.09 -8.78
C GLY A 203 -2.40 7.76 -7.73
N MET A 204 -3.14 8.75 -7.21
CA MET A 204 -4.19 8.50 -6.20
C MET A 204 -5.31 7.62 -6.75
N MET A 205 -5.77 7.89 -7.97
CA MET A 205 -6.81 7.12 -8.66
C MET A 205 -6.36 5.67 -8.82
N LYS A 206 -5.14 5.43 -9.32
CA LYS A 206 -4.60 4.08 -9.54
C LYS A 206 -4.59 3.26 -8.25
N HIS A 207 -4.06 3.81 -7.17
CA HIS A 207 -4.01 3.10 -5.88
C HIS A 207 -5.40 2.90 -5.27
N THR A 208 -6.32 3.83 -5.48
CA THR A 208 -7.73 3.67 -5.06
C THR A 208 -8.42 2.54 -5.85
N ILE A 209 -8.12 2.38 -7.13
CA ILE A 209 -8.61 1.27 -7.96
C ILE A 209 -8.05 -0.06 -7.47
N HIS A 210 -6.74 -0.14 -7.22
CA HIS A 210 -6.09 -1.35 -6.68
C HIS A 210 -6.71 -1.75 -5.33
N LEU A 211 -6.87 -0.78 -4.43
CA LEU A 211 -7.51 -1.00 -3.13
C LEU A 211 -8.96 -1.50 -3.28
N ARG A 212 -9.72 -0.90 -4.20
CA ARG A 212 -11.09 -1.34 -4.50
C ARG A 212 -11.10 -2.78 -4.98
N TYR A 213 -10.28 -3.13 -5.96
CA TYR A 213 -10.24 -4.49 -6.49
C TYR A 213 -9.84 -5.49 -5.41
N LEU A 214 -8.79 -5.21 -4.66
CA LEU A 214 -8.32 -6.08 -3.58
C LEU A 214 -9.43 -6.38 -2.57
N CYS A 215 -10.16 -5.36 -2.13
CA CYS A 215 -11.28 -5.53 -1.20
C CYS A 215 -12.46 -6.24 -1.84
N SER A 216 -12.85 -5.87 -3.07
CA SER A 216 -13.98 -6.49 -3.76
C SER A 216 -13.78 -7.98 -3.97
N TRP A 217 -12.57 -8.40 -4.34
CA TRP A 217 -12.25 -9.81 -4.54
C TRP A 217 -12.13 -10.60 -3.24
N ARG A 218 -11.71 -9.95 -2.15
CA ARG A 218 -11.64 -10.60 -0.84
C ARG A 218 -13.03 -10.77 -0.21
N VAL A 219 -13.84 -9.71 -0.25
CA VAL A 219 -15.19 -9.69 0.35
C VAL A 219 -16.21 -10.35 -0.56
N GLN A 220 -15.96 -10.38 -1.88
CA GLN A 220 -16.88 -10.85 -2.91
C GLN A 220 -18.22 -10.11 -2.85
N TYR A 221 -18.18 -8.78 -2.94
CA TYR A 221 -19.41 -7.98 -2.90
C TYR A 221 -20.37 -8.40 -3.99
N ASP A 222 -21.63 -8.60 -3.59
CA ASP A 222 -22.75 -8.75 -4.51
C ASP A 222 -23.09 -7.37 -5.10
N PRO A 223 -22.97 -7.16 -6.42
CA PRO A 223 -23.29 -5.89 -7.05
C PRO A 223 -24.77 -5.51 -6.88
N ARG A 224 -25.66 -6.48 -6.64
CA ARG A 224 -27.11 -6.30 -6.46
C ARG A 224 -27.49 -6.06 -5.00
N ASN A 225 -26.64 -6.50 -4.06
CA ASN A 225 -26.91 -6.43 -2.63
C ASN A 225 -25.75 -5.78 -1.87
N GLN A 226 -25.61 -4.47 -2.05
CA GLN A 226 -24.61 -3.71 -1.31
C GLN A 226 -25.07 -3.47 0.14
N PRO A 227 -24.20 -3.69 1.13
CA PRO A 227 -24.50 -3.38 2.52
C PRO A 227 -24.82 -1.90 2.71
N ALA A 228 -25.79 -1.61 3.57
CA ALA A 228 -26.16 -0.23 3.90
C ALA A 228 -24.99 0.50 4.58
N PRO A 229 -24.92 1.84 4.49
CA PRO A 229 -23.99 2.62 5.31
C PRO A 229 -24.21 2.34 6.81
N GLY A 230 -23.12 2.16 7.55
CA GLY A 230 -23.12 1.89 8.99
C GLY A 230 -23.17 0.41 9.37
N GLU A 231 -23.33 -0.50 8.41
CA GLU A 231 -23.26 -1.95 8.62
C GLU A 231 -21.91 -2.48 8.12
N LEU A 232 -21.26 -3.40 8.82
CA LEU A 232 -20.04 -4.09 8.37
C LEU A 232 -20.38 -5.53 7.99
N LEU A 233 -19.82 -6.00 6.88
CA LEU A 233 -19.88 -7.42 6.53
C LEU A 233 -18.85 -8.21 7.37
N PRO A 234 -19.09 -9.51 7.63
CA PRO A 234 -18.15 -10.32 8.42
C PRO A 234 -16.73 -10.36 7.86
N GLU A 235 -16.57 -10.36 6.53
CA GLU A 235 -15.24 -10.35 5.91
C GLU A 235 -14.58 -8.97 6.01
N GLU A 236 -15.35 -7.88 6.08
CA GLU A 236 -14.82 -6.54 6.32
C GLU A 236 -14.30 -6.40 7.75
N GLU A 237 -15.00 -6.97 8.73
CA GLU A 237 -14.53 -7.02 10.12
C GLU A 237 -13.20 -7.76 10.23
N LYS A 238 -13.07 -8.93 9.57
CA LYS A 238 -11.79 -9.66 9.52
C LYS A 238 -10.68 -8.84 8.89
N ILE A 239 -10.96 -8.14 7.78
CA ILE A 239 -9.97 -7.25 7.15
C ILE A 239 -9.53 -6.19 8.16
N LEU A 240 -10.45 -5.55 8.89
CA LEU A 240 -10.09 -4.56 9.90
C LEU A 240 -9.22 -5.14 11.01
N ASP A 241 -9.52 -6.36 11.47
CA ASP A 241 -8.75 -7.04 12.50
C ASP A 241 -7.32 -7.39 12.07
N GLU A 242 -7.13 -7.75 10.79
CA GLU A 242 -5.83 -8.08 10.20
C GLU A 242 -4.90 -6.86 10.03
N LEU A 243 -5.45 -5.63 9.96
CA LEU A 243 -4.65 -4.42 9.76
C LEU A 243 -3.82 -4.07 11.01
N GLU A 244 -2.52 -3.89 10.83
CA GLU A 244 -1.55 -3.63 11.91
C GLU A 244 -1.38 -2.14 12.19
N THR A 245 -1.61 -1.28 11.19
CA THR A 245 -1.44 0.17 11.28
C THR A 245 -2.75 0.88 11.60
N GLU A 246 -2.67 1.85 12.52
CA GLU A 246 -3.83 2.67 12.91
C GLU A 246 -4.42 3.43 11.71
N ASP A 247 -3.54 3.94 10.85
CA ASP A 247 -3.87 4.71 9.65
C ASP A 247 -4.70 3.89 8.67
N ALA A 248 -4.29 2.64 8.40
CA ALA A 248 -5.04 1.75 7.53
C ALA A 248 -6.37 1.32 8.16
N ARG A 249 -6.37 0.99 9.46
CA ARG A 249 -7.59 0.60 10.17
C ARG A 249 -8.62 1.73 10.17
N TRP A 250 -8.19 2.96 10.44
CA TRP A 250 -9.06 4.13 10.37
C TRP A 250 -9.63 4.31 8.95
N TYR A 251 -8.75 4.28 7.94
CA TYR A 251 -9.13 4.49 6.55
C TYR A 251 -10.15 3.45 6.08
N MET A 252 -9.87 2.17 6.32
CA MET A 252 -10.73 1.07 5.91
C MET A 252 -12.06 1.06 6.68
N ASN A 253 -12.03 1.30 8.00
CA ASN A 253 -13.26 1.35 8.79
C ASN A 253 -14.18 2.45 8.28
N ARG A 254 -13.64 3.65 8.03
CA ARG A 254 -14.41 4.74 7.45
C ARG A 254 -14.94 4.39 6.07
N ARG A 255 -14.12 3.79 5.20
CA ARG A 255 -14.54 3.39 3.85
C ARG A 255 -15.70 2.40 3.90
N PHE A 256 -15.58 1.35 4.71
CA PHE A 256 -16.63 0.35 4.87
C PHE A 256 -17.89 0.99 5.46
N MET A 257 -17.79 1.71 6.57
CA MET A 257 -18.96 2.30 7.23
C MET A 257 -19.68 3.35 6.37
N THR A 258 -18.96 4.16 5.60
CA THR A 258 -19.58 5.23 4.80
C THR A 258 -19.98 4.80 3.40
N ARG A 259 -19.44 3.69 2.90
CA ARG A 259 -19.61 3.21 1.52
C ARG A 259 -19.20 4.22 0.45
N LYS A 260 -18.41 5.24 0.82
CA LYS A 260 -17.98 6.31 -0.10
C LYS A 260 -16.54 6.08 -0.58
N PRO A 261 -16.23 6.40 -1.84
CA PRO A 261 -14.85 6.51 -2.29
C PRO A 261 -14.15 7.63 -1.52
N PHE A 262 -12.88 7.43 -1.21
CA PHE A 262 -12.04 8.46 -0.61
C PHE A 262 -11.57 9.42 -1.70
N TRP A 263 -11.91 10.70 -1.50
CA TRP A 263 -11.36 11.81 -2.26
C TRP A 263 -10.59 12.74 -1.32
N THR A 264 -10.00 13.78 -1.87
CA THR A 264 -9.13 14.76 -1.18
C THR A 264 -9.66 15.23 0.18
N ASP A 265 -10.96 15.49 0.29
CA ASP A 265 -11.57 16.09 1.47
C ASP A 265 -11.49 15.20 2.72
N ALA A 266 -11.53 13.88 2.53
CA ALA A 266 -11.43 12.92 3.63
C ALA A 266 -10.01 12.84 4.21
N PHE A 267 -8.97 13.19 3.42
CA PHE A 267 -7.59 13.27 3.91
C PHE A 267 -7.35 14.50 4.79
N GLU A 268 -7.97 15.62 4.47
CA GLU A 268 -7.87 16.82 5.30
C GLU A 268 -8.55 16.60 6.66
N GLU A 269 -9.70 15.92 6.68
CA GLU A 269 -10.32 15.52 7.95
C GLU A 269 -9.41 14.59 8.76
N TYR A 270 -8.77 13.62 8.10
CA TYR A 270 -7.83 12.72 8.75
C TYR A 270 -6.65 13.44 9.40
N LYS A 271 -6.00 14.34 8.64
CA LYS A 271 -4.89 15.17 9.13
C LYS A 271 -5.33 15.99 10.34
N GLN A 272 -6.52 16.59 10.27
CA GLN A 272 -7.06 17.38 11.36
C GLN A 272 -7.29 16.52 12.62
N LEU A 273 -7.84 15.31 12.47
CA LEU A 273 -8.01 14.36 13.58
C LEU A 273 -6.67 14.00 14.24
N LYS A 274 -5.62 13.71 13.46
CA LYS A 274 -4.28 13.42 13.98
C LYS A 274 -3.64 14.62 14.67
N LEU A 275 -3.79 15.83 14.11
CA LEU A 275 -3.32 17.06 14.73
C LEU A 275 -4.01 17.31 16.07
N ASP A 276 -5.32 17.11 16.14
CA ASP A 276 -6.08 17.31 17.38
C ASP A 276 -5.78 16.22 18.42
N ALA A 277 -5.55 14.98 18.01
CA ALA A 277 -5.07 13.91 18.89
C ALA A 277 -3.69 14.25 19.47
N ALA A 278 -2.75 14.70 18.65
CA ALA A 278 -1.41 15.12 19.09
C ALA A 278 -1.44 16.34 20.02
N ARG A 279 -2.34 17.32 19.77
CA ARG A 279 -2.56 18.44 20.68
C ARG A 279 -3.09 17.98 22.03
N LYS A 280 -4.06 17.05 22.04
CA LYS A 280 -4.63 16.49 23.26
C LYS A 280 -3.61 15.66 24.06
N SER A 281 -2.76 14.88 23.40
CA SER A 281 -1.69 14.13 24.09
C SER A 281 -0.66 15.07 24.73
N ASN A 282 -0.29 16.15 24.04
CA ASN A 282 0.62 17.17 24.58
C ASN A 282 0.02 17.94 25.76
N LEU A 283 -1.28 18.27 25.71
CA LEU A 283 -2.00 18.88 26.83
C LEU A 283 -2.13 17.92 28.04
N GLY A 284 -2.35 16.63 27.79
CA GLY A 284 -2.37 15.59 28.82
C GLY A 284 -1.02 15.38 29.50
N MET A 285 0.08 15.40 28.73
CA MET A 285 1.44 15.35 29.29
C MET A 285 1.78 16.61 30.09
N ASN A 286 1.38 17.80 29.63
CA ASN A 286 1.56 19.03 30.39
C ASN A 286 0.74 19.06 31.69
N SER A 287 -0.46 18.46 31.70
CA SER A 287 -1.29 18.31 32.90
C SER A 287 -0.69 17.31 33.91
N LEU A 288 -0.13 16.19 33.45
CA LEU A 288 0.61 15.24 34.29
C LEU A 288 1.89 15.86 34.86
N HIS A 289 2.59 16.69 34.08
CA HIS A 289 3.76 17.43 34.56
C HIS A 289 3.38 18.50 35.59
N ALA A 290 2.23 19.17 35.41
CA ALA A 290 1.69 20.13 36.38
C ALA A 290 1.22 19.44 37.68
N LEU A 291 0.56 18.28 37.59
CA LEU A 291 0.18 17.46 38.75
C LEU A 291 1.40 16.95 39.51
N ASN A 292 2.46 16.49 38.82
CA ASN A 292 3.71 16.08 39.47
C ASN A 292 4.45 17.26 40.12
N CYS A 293 4.40 18.46 39.55
CA CYS A 293 4.93 19.66 40.20
C CYS A 293 4.12 20.10 41.43
N VAL A 294 2.79 19.91 41.43
CA VAL A 294 1.92 20.24 42.58
C VAL A 294 2.06 19.20 43.71
N VAL A 295 2.20 17.92 43.38
CA VAL A 295 2.40 16.84 44.37
C VAL A 295 3.78 16.94 45.02
N ASN A 296 4.84 17.28 44.27
CA ASN A 296 6.19 17.44 44.82
C ASN A 296 6.39 18.73 45.64
N ASN A 297 5.56 19.76 45.44
CA ASN A 297 5.58 20.97 46.26
C ASN A 297 4.68 20.89 47.51
N SER A 298 3.87 19.84 47.66
CA SER A 298 2.97 19.66 48.81
C SER A 298 3.55 18.73 49.90
N ALA A 299 4.72 18.15 49.68
CA ALA A 299 5.40 17.27 50.64
C ALA A 299 6.35 18.00 51.60
N ALA A 300 6.50 19.32 51.49
CA ALA A 300 7.29 20.13 52.40
C ALA A 300 6.36 21.09 53.15
N VAL A 301 5.97 20.69 54.38
CA VAL A 301 5.59 21.48 55.57
C VAL A 301 4.63 20.61 56.38
N LEU A 302 5.20 19.71 57.18
CA LEU A 302 4.56 19.23 58.40
C LEU A 302 5.15 20.04 59.57
N PRO A 303 4.33 20.65 60.44
CA PRO A 303 4.84 21.34 61.61
C PRO A 303 5.37 20.32 62.62
N GLN A 304 6.60 20.50 63.08
CA GLN A 304 7.14 19.75 64.20
C GLN A 304 6.38 20.11 65.48
N PHE A 305 5.55 19.19 65.98
CA PHE A 305 5.02 19.25 67.34
C PHE A 305 6.10 18.74 68.31
N THR A 306 6.71 19.65 69.06
CA THR A 306 7.52 19.31 70.24
C THR A 306 6.60 18.93 71.41
N VAL A 307 6.69 17.68 71.84
CA VAL A 307 6.13 17.19 73.10
C VAL A 307 7.22 17.27 74.17
N SER A 308 7.08 18.19 75.12
CA SER A 308 7.89 18.23 76.35
C SER A 308 7.16 17.49 77.48
N HIS A 309 7.82 16.45 77.98
CA HIS A 309 7.37 15.65 79.12
C HIS A 309 7.49 16.43 80.43
N LEU A 310 6.41 16.43 81.21
CA LEU A 310 6.40 16.71 82.65
C LEU A 310 6.82 15.44 83.42
N GLY A 311 7.67 15.59 84.43
CA GLY A 311 7.94 14.57 85.44
C GLY A 311 8.83 15.09 86.58
N SER A 312 8.22 15.13 87.79
CA SER A 312 8.82 15.13 89.16
C SER A 312 9.91 16.17 89.49
N GLY A 313 9.76 17.10 90.44
CA GLY A 313 9.21 16.95 91.78
C GLY A 313 10.32 16.58 92.76
N ASP A 314 10.90 17.57 93.47
CA ASP A 314 11.27 17.52 94.89
C ASP A 314 11.96 18.81 95.35
N SER A 315 11.50 19.31 96.51
CA SER A 315 12.01 20.38 97.39
C SER A 315 11.79 21.84 96.99
#